data_AF-A0A2R6B2H3-F1
#
_entry.id   AF-A0A2R6B2H3-F1
#
_cell.length_a   1.000
_cell.length_b   1.000
_cell.length_c   1.000
_cell.angle_alpha   90.00
_cell.angle_beta   90.00
_cell.angle_gamma   90.00
#
_symmetry.space_group_name_H-M   'P 1'
#
loop_
_entity.id
_entity.type
_entity.pdbx_description
1 polymer ?
#
loop_
_entity_poly.entity_id
_entity_poly.type
_entity_poly.pdbx_seq_one_letter_code
_entity_poly.pdbx_strand_id
1 'polypeptide(L)'
;MFGNIMALGSKPKLLLLDEPFENVDQSRRIKLANTLAGFGEEVVMVTHEFDLLRKFQDWKLYFMIEGTLYGAFSVKDLDELYISRGERPGSILTVKTSFGTLTITRGEGDVALKNATSINKLIEEVA
;
A
#
# COMPACT_ATOMS: atom_id res chain seq x y z
N MET A 1 -2.36 8.51 -17.93
CA MET A 1 -3.73 9.10 -17.88
C MET A 1 -4.72 8.50 -18.88
N PHE A 2 -4.44 8.41 -20.20
CA PHE A 2 -5.39 7.86 -21.19
C PHE A 2 -5.81 6.41 -20.91
N GLY A 3 -4.89 5.54 -20.49
CA GLY A 3 -5.19 4.14 -20.15
C GLY A 3 -6.23 4.00 -19.04
N ASN A 4 -6.08 4.76 -17.95
CA ASN A 4 -7.00 4.73 -16.81
C ASN A 4 -8.43 5.13 -17.22
N ILE A 5 -8.56 6.12 -18.11
CA ILE A 5 -9.86 6.59 -18.59
C ILE A 5 -10.55 5.50 -19.43
N MET A 6 -9.80 4.85 -20.33
CA MET A 6 -10.33 3.74 -21.14
C MET A 6 -10.74 2.55 -20.27
N ALA A 7 -9.92 2.21 -19.29
CA ALA A 7 -10.17 1.09 -18.38
C ALA A 7 -11.38 1.34 -17.47
N LEU A 8 -11.55 2.55 -16.94
CA LEU A 8 -12.72 2.93 -16.14
C LEU A 8 -14.00 3.03 -16.99
N GLY A 9 -13.88 3.61 -18.19
CA GLY A 9 -15.01 3.86 -19.09
C GLY A 9 -15.68 2.58 -19.62
N SER A 10 -14.94 1.46 -19.68
CA SER A 10 -15.48 0.17 -20.10
C SER A 10 -16.33 -0.53 -19.03
N LYS A 11 -16.37 0.01 -17.79
CA LYS A 11 -17.12 -0.54 -16.65
C LYS A 11 -16.84 -2.03 -16.40
N PRO A 12 -15.58 -2.42 -16.22
CA PRO A 12 -15.22 -3.82 -15.98
C PRO A 12 -15.68 -4.26 -14.59
N LYS A 13 -15.94 -5.56 -14.44
CA LYS A 13 -16.18 -6.20 -13.13
C LYS A 13 -14.91 -6.31 -12.27
N LEU A 14 -13.75 -6.30 -12.93
CA LEU A 14 -12.43 -6.33 -12.30
C LEU A 14 -11.51 -5.35 -13.02
N LEU A 15 -10.99 -4.38 -12.28
CA LEU A 15 -10.08 -3.36 -12.77
C LEU A 15 -8.69 -3.59 -12.18
N LEU A 16 -7.70 -3.80 -13.06
CA LEU A 16 -6.29 -3.92 -12.68
C LEU A 16 -5.57 -2.62 -13.08
N LEU A 17 -4.96 -1.94 -12.12
CA LEU A 17 -4.26 -0.68 -12.35
C LEU A 17 -2.82 -0.77 -11.87
N ASP A 18 -1.90 -0.40 -12.75
CA ASP A 18 -0.48 -0.27 -12.45
C ASP A 18 -0.13 1.23 -12.39
N GLU A 19 0.33 1.68 -11.23
CA GLU A 19 0.72 3.07 -10.92
C GLU A 19 -0.24 4.15 -11.50
N PRO A 20 -1.56 4.09 -11.21
CA PRO A 20 -2.54 4.93 -11.90
C PRO A 20 -2.44 6.43 -11.58
N PHE A 21 -1.63 6.84 -10.62
CA PHE A 21 -1.47 8.23 -10.18
C PHE A 21 -0.17 8.88 -10.65
N GLU A 22 0.72 8.11 -11.28
CA GLU A 22 2.00 8.61 -11.78
C GLU A 22 1.78 9.64 -12.89
N ASN A 23 2.54 10.73 -12.88
CA ASN A 23 2.44 11.82 -13.86
C ASN A 23 1.04 12.46 -13.96
N VAL A 24 0.22 12.35 -12.91
CA VAL A 24 -1.10 13.00 -12.81
C VAL A 24 -1.00 14.22 -11.89
N ASP A 25 -1.54 15.36 -12.31
CA ASP A 25 -1.58 16.55 -11.46
C ASP A 25 -2.46 16.35 -10.22
N GLN A 26 -2.19 17.08 -9.14
CA GLN A 26 -2.84 16.89 -7.85
C GLN A 26 -4.38 16.94 -7.92
N SER A 27 -4.94 17.85 -8.72
CA SER A 27 -6.39 18.00 -8.86
C SER A 27 -7.03 16.77 -9.49
N ARG A 28 -6.38 16.19 -10.52
CA ARG A 28 -6.83 14.97 -11.18
C ARG A 28 -6.55 13.73 -10.35
N ARG A 29 -5.47 13.69 -9.57
CA ARG A 29 -5.19 12.60 -8.62
C ARG A 29 -6.30 12.45 -7.60
N ILE A 30 -6.79 13.55 -7.03
CA ILE A 30 -7.91 13.53 -6.09
C ILE A 30 -9.19 13.01 -6.76
N LYS A 31 -9.50 13.46 -7.97
CA LYS A 31 -10.67 12.98 -8.73
C LYS A 31 -10.57 11.49 -9.03
N LEU A 32 -9.42 11.02 -9.47
CA LEU A 32 -9.17 9.61 -9.75
C LEU A 32 -9.29 8.77 -8.48
N ALA A 33 -8.69 9.20 -7.36
CA ALA A 33 -8.78 8.49 -6.09
C ALA A 33 -10.23 8.36 -5.61
N ASN A 34 -11.01 9.44 -5.66
CA ASN A 34 -12.43 9.40 -5.29
C ASN A 34 -13.24 8.49 -6.23
N THR A 35 -12.91 8.47 -7.53
CA THR A 35 -13.56 7.61 -8.52
C THR A 35 -13.27 6.13 -8.24
N LEU A 36 -12.02 5.80 -7.92
CA LEU A 36 -11.61 4.44 -7.60
C LEU A 36 -12.18 3.98 -6.27
N ALA A 37 -12.15 4.82 -5.23
CA ALA A 37 -12.72 4.50 -3.92
C ALA A 37 -14.24 4.22 -3.98
N GLY A 38 -14.95 4.88 -4.90
CA GLY A 38 -16.37 4.67 -5.17
C GLY A 38 -16.66 3.72 -6.35
N PHE A 39 -15.66 3.04 -6.90
CA PHE A 39 -15.86 2.09 -7.99
C PHE A 39 -16.62 0.87 -7.42
N GLY A 40 -17.83 0.62 -7.91
CA GLY A 40 -18.75 -0.37 -7.33
C GLY A 40 -18.40 -1.84 -7.63
N GLU A 41 -17.28 -2.09 -8.28
CA GLU A 41 -16.80 -3.41 -8.70
C GLU A 41 -15.38 -3.64 -8.14
N GLU A 42 -14.75 -4.77 -8.46
CA GLU A 42 -13.44 -5.12 -7.88
C GLU A 42 -12.29 -4.30 -8.49
N VAL A 43 -11.37 -3.83 -7.64
CA VAL A 43 -10.15 -3.13 -8.06
C VAL A 43 -8.93 -3.75 -7.41
N VAL A 44 -7.91 -4.03 -8.22
CA VAL A 44 -6.55 -4.30 -7.76
C VAL A 44 -5.66 -3.21 -8.29
N MET A 45 -4.90 -2.59 -7.39
CA MET A 45 -4.06 -1.46 -7.70
C MET A 45 -2.67 -1.67 -7.14
N VAL A 46 -1.67 -1.47 -7.99
CA VAL A 46 -0.26 -1.44 -7.60
C VAL A 46 0.16 0.02 -7.48
N THR A 47 0.78 0.36 -6.36
CA THR A 47 1.41 1.67 -6.20
C THR A 47 2.54 1.65 -5.17
N HIS A 48 3.56 2.47 -5.41
CA HIS A 48 4.60 2.77 -4.42
C HIS A 48 4.27 3.96 -3.52
N GLU A 49 3.15 4.66 -3.75
CA GLU A 49 2.82 5.93 -3.09
C GLU A 49 1.97 5.74 -1.83
N PHE A 50 2.61 5.74 -0.65
CA PHE A 50 1.93 5.49 0.62
C PHE A 50 0.92 6.59 1.01
N ASP A 51 1.16 7.84 0.63
CA ASP A 51 0.25 8.95 0.92
C ASP A 51 -1.17 8.74 0.37
N LEU A 52 -1.29 7.97 -0.73
CA LEU A 52 -2.56 7.66 -1.35
C LEU A 52 -3.38 6.65 -0.55
N LEU A 53 -2.75 5.78 0.23
CA LEU A 53 -3.43 4.78 1.04
C LEU A 53 -4.48 5.43 1.95
N ARG A 54 -4.23 6.65 2.44
CA ARG A 54 -5.19 7.38 3.27
C ARG A 54 -6.57 7.60 2.61
N LYS A 55 -6.66 7.56 1.28
CA LYS A 55 -7.92 7.68 0.51
C LYS A 55 -8.69 6.36 0.38
N PHE A 56 -8.09 5.24 0.75
CA PHE A 56 -8.59 3.89 0.53
C PHE A 56 -8.75 3.12 1.84
N GLN A 57 -9.28 3.77 2.88
CA GLN A 57 -9.39 3.19 4.24
C GLN A 57 -10.13 1.84 4.27
N ASP A 58 -11.12 1.65 3.42
CA ASP A 58 -11.89 0.40 3.35
C ASP A 58 -11.19 -0.72 2.56
N TRP A 59 -10.01 -0.45 1.99
CA TRP A 59 -9.31 -1.40 1.14
C TRP A 59 -8.38 -2.31 1.94
N LYS A 60 -8.11 -3.48 1.36
CA LYS A 60 -7.06 -4.38 1.83
C LYS A 60 -5.72 -3.91 1.26
N LEU A 61 -4.69 -3.95 2.10
CA LEU A 61 -3.31 -3.65 1.75
C LEU A 61 -2.50 -4.94 1.74
N TYR A 62 -1.65 -5.07 0.72
CA TYR A 62 -0.63 -6.10 0.64
C TYR A 62 0.71 -5.44 0.34
N PHE A 63 1.76 -5.92 0.98
CA PHE A 63 3.13 -5.51 0.70
C PHE A 63 3.79 -6.54 -0.20
N MET A 64 4.41 -6.10 -1.29
CA MET A 64 5.26 -6.95 -2.11
C MET A 64 6.72 -6.69 -1.75
N ILE A 65 7.40 -7.68 -1.20
CA ILE A 65 8.80 -7.61 -0.78
C ILE A 65 9.52 -8.82 -1.35
N GLU A 66 10.59 -8.59 -2.11
CA GLU A 66 11.40 -9.64 -2.74
C GLU A 66 10.57 -10.70 -3.50
N GLY A 67 9.56 -10.25 -4.25
CA GLY A 67 8.69 -11.13 -5.04
C GLY A 67 7.67 -11.92 -4.22
N THR A 68 7.62 -11.73 -2.90
CA THR A 68 6.62 -12.33 -2.02
C THR A 68 5.58 -11.30 -1.61
N LEU A 69 4.31 -11.70 -1.65
CA LEU A 69 3.19 -10.86 -1.23
C LEU A 69 2.84 -11.16 0.24
N TYR A 70 2.74 -10.12 1.05
CA TYR A 70 2.47 -10.18 2.47
C TYR A 70 1.20 -9.42 2.83
N GLY A 71 0.32 -10.04 3.61
CA GLY A 71 -0.97 -9.50 3.99
C GLY A 71 -2.01 -10.60 4.19
N ALA A 72 -3.30 -10.29 4.19
CA ALA A 72 -3.89 -8.96 4.02
C ALA A 72 -3.81 -8.11 5.29
N PHE A 73 -3.54 -6.82 5.11
CA PHE A 73 -3.74 -5.79 6.14
C PHE A 73 -4.97 -4.95 5.80
N SER A 74 -5.54 -4.28 6.79
CA SER A 74 -6.52 -3.22 6.57
C SER A 74 -5.78 -1.90 6.42
N VAL A 75 -6.14 -1.08 5.43
CA VAL A 75 -5.58 0.27 5.31
C VAL A 75 -5.91 1.13 6.53
N LYS A 76 -7.05 0.89 7.20
CA LYS A 76 -7.39 1.54 8.49
C LYS A 76 -6.37 1.29 9.59
N ASP A 77 -5.73 0.13 9.58
CA ASP A 77 -4.79 -0.24 10.62
C ASP A 77 -3.43 0.43 10.40
N LEU A 78 -3.17 1.07 9.24
CA LEU A 78 -1.86 1.62 8.87
C LEU A 78 -1.29 2.58 9.91
N ASP A 79 -2.15 3.33 10.61
CA ASP A 79 -1.73 4.26 11.67
C ASP A 79 -1.24 3.55 12.95
N GLU A 80 -1.60 2.29 13.13
CA GLU A 80 -1.21 1.43 14.26
C GLU A 80 -0.08 0.47 13.90
N LEU A 81 0.28 0.33 12.62
CA LEU A 81 1.32 -0.60 12.18
C LEU A 81 2.71 0.02 12.28
N TYR A 82 3.65 -0.78 12.77
CA TYR A 82 5.06 -0.44 12.84
C TYR A 82 5.91 -1.52 12.19
N ILE A 83 7.05 -1.14 11.62
CA ILE A 83 8.07 -2.04 11.11
C ILE A 83 9.32 -1.93 11.97
N SER A 84 9.97 -3.07 12.18
CA SER A 84 11.17 -3.22 12.98
C SER A 84 12.10 -4.27 12.40
N ARG A 85 13.40 -4.16 12.70
CA ARG A 85 14.39 -5.20 12.40
C ARG A 85 14.44 -6.26 13.48
N GLY A 86 14.72 -7.50 13.05
CA GLY A 86 14.83 -8.68 13.91
C GLY A 86 13.48 -9.33 14.20
N GLU A 87 13.51 -10.44 14.92
CA GLU A 87 12.29 -11.08 15.41
C GLU A 87 11.83 -10.37 16.69
N ARG A 88 10.55 -9.98 16.74
CA ARG A 88 9.92 -9.37 17.91
C ARG A 88 8.73 -10.21 18.38
N PRO A 89 8.60 -10.47 19.70
CA PRO A 89 7.40 -11.07 20.25
C PRO A 89 6.16 -10.24 19.88
N GLY A 90 5.06 -10.90 19.49
CA GLY A 90 3.84 -10.20 19.10
C GLY A 90 3.84 -9.64 17.67
N SER A 91 4.81 -10.02 16.82
CA SER A 91 4.78 -9.68 15.40
C SER A 91 3.53 -10.24 14.74
N ILE A 92 2.81 -9.40 14.00
CA ILE A 92 1.70 -9.82 13.14
C ILE A 92 2.19 -10.36 11.81
N LEU A 93 3.41 -9.98 11.41
CA LEU A 93 4.08 -10.50 10.24
C LEU A 93 5.58 -10.55 10.48
N THR A 94 6.22 -11.64 10.07
CA THR A 94 7.67 -11.76 9.95
C THR A 94 8.05 -11.94 8.48
N VAL A 95 8.94 -11.10 7.99
CA VAL A 95 9.43 -11.07 6.61
C VAL A 95 10.91 -11.39 6.64
N LYS A 96 11.33 -12.48 6.00
CA LYS A 96 12.75 -12.80 5.82
C LYS A 96 13.19 -12.24 4.48
N THR A 97 14.14 -11.30 4.51
CA THR A 97 14.68 -10.65 3.31
C THR A 97 16.18 -10.89 3.20
N SER A 98 16.77 -10.51 2.06
CA SER A 98 18.21 -10.58 1.83
C SER A 98 19.05 -9.70 2.78
N PHE A 99 18.46 -8.66 3.37
CA PHE A 99 19.12 -7.71 4.28
C PHE A 99 18.79 -7.94 5.78
N GLY A 100 17.97 -8.94 6.08
CA GLY A 100 17.68 -9.37 7.45
C GLY A 100 16.25 -9.88 7.64
N THR A 101 15.89 -10.15 8.89
CA THR A 101 14.48 -10.39 9.25
C THR A 101 13.84 -9.06 9.63
N LEU A 102 12.68 -8.75 9.04
CA LEU A 102 11.83 -7.64 9.44
C LEU A 102 10.56 -8.18 10.09
N THR A 103 10.02 -7.42 11.02
CA THR A 103 8.72 -7.71 11.61
C THR A 103 7.81 -6.51 11.52
N ILE A 104 6.53 -6.78 11.26
CA ILE A 104 5.46 -5.81 11.45
C ILE A 104 4.75 -6.13 12.76
N THR A 105 4.53 -5.10 13.58
CA THR A 105 3.88 -5.15 14.88
C THR A 105 2.75 -4.11 14.93
N ARG A 106 1.83 -4.24 15.90
CA ARG A 106 0.74 -3.30 16.13
C ARG A 106 1.00 -2.52 17.43
N GLY A 107 0.91 -1.20 17.39
CA GLY A 107 1.00 -0.30 18.55
C GLY A 107 2.42 0.08 18.99
N GLU A 108 3.43 -0.74 18.71
CA GLU A 108 4.82 -0.48 19.07
C GLU A 108 5.78 -0.95 17.96
N GLY A 109 6.93 -0.28 17.83
CA GLY A 109 7.97 -0.64 16.87
C GLY A 109 8.91 0.54 16.59
N ASP A 110 9.84 0.36 15.67
CA ASP A 110 10.88 1.37 15.40
C ASP A 110 10.36 2.46 14.47
N VAL A 111 9.69 2.08 13.38
CA VAL A 111 9.20 3.00 12.35
C VAL A 111 7.72 2.78 12.12
N ALA A 112 6.92 3.85 12.24
CA ALA A 112 5.49 3.80 11.99
C ALA A 112 5.21 3.79 10.47
N LEU A 113 4.41 2.84 10.00
CA LEU A 113 4.09 2.70 8.56
C LEU A 113 3.36 3.93 7.99
N LYS A 114 2.61 4.67 8.82
CA LYS A 114 1.88 5.88 8.42
C LYS A 114 2.75 7.06 7.98
N ASN A 115 4.03 7.05 8.34
CA ASN A 115 5.00 8.10 8.00
C ASN A 115 5.81 7.75 6.74
N ALA A 116 5.62 6.54 6.22
CA ALA A 116 6.33 6.06 5.05
C ALA A 116 5.93 6.84 3.79
N THR A 117 6.91 7.06 2.91
CA THR A 117 6.63 7.51 1.54
C THR A 117 6.69 6.36 0.53
N SER A 118 7.45 5.29 0.84
CA SER A 118 7.49 4.05 0.05
C SER A 118 7.94 2.87 0.92
N ILE A 119 7.70 1.64 0.45
CA ILE A 119 8.14 0.42 1.15
C ILE A 119 9.66 0.29 1.18
N ASN A 120 10.36 0.71 0.13
CA ASN A 120 11.82 0.63 0.06
C ASN A 120 12.47 1.55 1.10
N LYS A 121 11.95 2.76 1.29
CA LYS A 121 12.45 3.68 2.32
C LYS A 121 12.19 3.15 3.73
N LEU A 122 11.01 2.57 3.98
CA LEU A 122 10.73 1.91 5.25
C LEU A 122 11.75 0.82 5.57
N ILE A 123 12.05 0.00 4.57
CA ILE A 123 13.05 -1.06 4.66
C ILE A 123 14.43 -0.48 4.95
N GLU A 124 14.85 0.57 4.24
CA GLU A 124 16.14 1.24 4.44
C GLU A 124 16.26 1.87 5.84
N GLU A 125 15.19 2.42 6.41
CA GLU A 125 15.18 3.00 7.76
C GLU A 125 15.38 1.96 8.87
N VAL A 126 15.07 0.69 8.60
CA VAL A 126 15.25 -0.43 9.55
C VAL A 126 16.39 -1.38 9.15
N ALA A 127 17.05 -1.17 8.01
CA ALA A 127 18.15 -2.00 7.50
C ALA A 127 19.50 -1.70 8.20
#